data_AF-A0A949X427-F1
#
_entry.id   AF-A0A949X427-F1
#
_cell.length_a   1.000
_cell.length_b   1.000
_cell.length_c   1.000
_cell.angle_alpha   90.00
_cell.angle_beta   90.00
_cell.angle_gamma   90.00
#
_symmetry.space_group_name_H-M   'P 1'
#
loop_
_entity.id
_entity.type
_entity.pdbx_description
1 polymer ?
#
loop_
_entity_poly.entity_id
_entity_poly.type
_entity_poly.pdbx_seq_one_letter_code
_entity_poly.pdbx_strand_id
1 'polypeptide(L)'
;MNTQTRALSDSFEAQRVAPATLSVMHPFYWSLRRELWENRWIYIGQLAVAAIFLIVFFINMAVWVAKMRGSSTTDVAHYWEIVTMPYNIGAGVMMGTLILMSLFYSADALYGERRDRSILFWKSLPVSDLSSVLAKASIPLFFLPLLTIAVTLVMQIIMLLISGIILPAHGMSLVPVWREL
;
A
#
# COMPACT_ATOMS: atom_id res chain seq x y z
N MET A 1 4.31 -72.58 -1.58
CA MET A 1 3.17 -71.64 -1.60
C MET A 1 3.61 -70.35 -0.92
N ASN A 2 4.03 -69.31 -1.67
CA ASN A 2 4.51 -68.04 -1.10
C ASN A 2 4.25 -66.85 -2.05
N THR A 3 3.11 -66.85 -2.75
CA THR A 3 2.81 -65.90 -3.83
C THR A 3 1.82 -64.78 -3.46
N GLN A 4 1.24 -64.77 -2.26
CA GLN A 4 0.23 -63.77 -1.88
C GLN A 4 0.78 -62.53 -1.14
N THR A 5 1.95 -62.61 -0.51
CA THR A 5 2.45 -61.52 0.34
C THR A 5 3.03 -60.34 -0.43
N ARG A 6 3.41 -60.52 -1.70
CA ARG A 6 4.07 -59.50 -2.53
C ARG A 6 3.09 -58.51 -3.18
N ALA A 7 1.84 -58.93 -3.42
CA ALA A 7 0.83 -58.10 -4.06
C ALA A 7 0.29 -56.98 -3.15
N LEU A 8 0.30 -57.19 -1.82
CA LEU A 8 -0.16 -56.18 -0.86
C LEU A 8 0.89 -55.07 -0.67
N SER A 9 2.19 -55.36 -0.68
CA SER A 9 3.24 -54.35 -0.53
C SER A 9 3.30 -53.39 -1.72
N ASP A 10 3.14 -53.90 -2.95
CA ASP A 10 3.21 -53.08 -4.17
C ASP A 10 2.05 -52.07 -4.25
N SER A 11 0.87 -52.42 -3.70
CA SER A 11 -0.27 -51.50 -3.64
C SER A 11 -0.06 -50.31 -2.70
N PHE A 12 0.72 -50.48 -1.63
CA PHE A 12 1.05 -49.40 -0.68
C PHE A 12 2.20 -48.50 -1.19
N GLU A 13 3.11 -49.02 -2.01
CA GLU A 13 4.19 -48.21 -2.60
C GLU A 13 3.70 -47.40 -3.81
N ALA A 14 2.80 -47.94 -4.63
CA ALA A 14 2.19 -47.21 -5.75
C ALA A 14 1.34 -46.00 -5.27
N GLN A 15 0.78 -46.07 -4.07
CA GLN A 15 0.02 -44.97 -3.45
C GLN A 15 0.93 -43.82 -2.95
N ARG A 16 2.25 -44.03 -2.78
CA ARG A 16 3.17 -42.98 -2.28
C ARG A 16 3.67 -42.01 -3.33
N VAL A 17 3.35 -42.22 -4.61
CA VAL A 17 3.85 -41.39 -5.73
C VAL A 17 2.68 -40.85 -6.56
N ALA A 18 1.64 -40.34 -5.89
CA ALA A 18 0.81 -39.33 -6.52
C ALA A 18 1.48 -37.98 -6.22
N PRO A 19 2.16 -37.31 -7.19
CA PRO A 19 2.51 -35.93 -7.02
C PRO A 19 1.17 -35.20 -6.92
N ALA A 20 0.73 -34.92 -5.69
CA ALA A 20 -0.36 -33.99 -5.48
C ALA A 20 0.04 -32.73 -6.24
N THR A 21 -0.67 -32.44 -7.32
CA THR A 21 -0.59 -31.16 -8.02
C THR A 21 -1.18 -30.13 -7.08
N LEU A 22 -0.43 -29.84 -6.00
CA LEU A 22 -0.76 -28.80 -5.05
C LEU A 22 -0.74 -27.54 -5.87
N SER A 23 -1.94 -27.02 -6.12
CA SER A 23 -2.17 -25.74 -6.77
C SER A 23 -1.22 -24.73 -6.14
N VAL A 24 -0.17 -24.39 -6.89
CA VAL A 24 0.96 -23.54 -6.47
C VAL A 24 0.48 -22.15 -6.03
N MET A 25 -0.75 -21.78 -6.41
CA MET A 25 -1.46 -20.57 -6.02
C MET A 25 -1.78 -20.50 -4.53
N HIS A 26 -2.15 -21.62 -3.89
CA HIS A 26 -2.56 -21.61 -2.48
C HIS A 26 -1.37 -21.33 -1.53
N PRO A 27 -0.20 -22.00 -1.65
CA PRO A 27 0.98 -21.69 -0.84
C PRO A 27 1.46 -20.24 -1.00
N PHE A 28 1.44 -19.72 -2.23
CA PHE A 28 1.84 -18.34 -2.54
C PHE A 28 0.94 -17.32 -1.84
N TYR A 29 -0.38 -17.47 -1.95
CA TYR A 29 -1.36 -16.60 -1.28
C TYR A 29 -1.22 -16.64 0.25
N TRP A 30 -1.03 -17.83 0.83
CA TRP A 30 -0.87 -17.98 2.28
C TRP A 30 0.47 -17.42 2.78
N SER A 31 1.54 -17.54 2.01
CA SER A 31 2.82 -16.90 2.31
C SER A 31 2.72 -15.38 2.26
N LEU A 32 2.08 -14.83 1.21
CA LEU A 32 1.84 -13.39 1.05
C LEU A 32 1.01 -12.83 2.20
N ARG A 33 -0.06 -13.53 2.57
CA ARG A 33 -0.94 -13.16 3.69
C ARG A 33 -0.17 -13.16 5.00
N ARG A 34 0.70 -14.16 5.23
CA ARG A 34 1.52 -14.24 6.44
C ARG A 34 2.51 -13.09 6.53
N GLU A 35 3.19 -12.78 5.43
CA GLU A 35 4.18 -11.70 5.35
C GLU A 35 3.54 -10.32 5.57
N LEU A 36 2.34 -10.08 5.03
CA LEU A 36 1.54 -8.87 5.32
C LEU A 36 1.05 -8.80 6.77
N TRP A 37 0.80 -9.96 7.40
CA TRP A 37 0.39 -10.04 8.81
C TRP A 37 1.55 -9.81 9.77
N GLU A 38 2.76 -10.20 9.42
CA GLU A 38 3.98 -9.90 10.18
C GLU A 38 4.36 -8.42 10.00
N ASN A 39 4.22 -7.87 8.79
CA ASN A 39 4.57 -6.48 8.49
C ASN A 39 3.38 -5.52 8.59
N ARG A 40 2.70 -5.53 9.74
CA ARG A 40 1.53 -4.65 10.01
C ARG A 40 1.84 -3.16 9.90
N TRP A 41 3.10 -2.81 10.15
CA TRP A 41 3.60 -1.44 10.10
C TRP A 41 3.46 -0.80 8.72
N ILE A 42 3.39 -1.58 7.64
CA ILE A 42 3.30 -1.05 6.27
C ILE A 42 1.99 -0.25 6.10
N TYR A 43 0.84 -0.88 6.39
CA TYR A 43 -0.45 -0.22 6.23
C TYR A 43 -0.76 0.77 7.35
N ILE A 44 -0.29 0.51 8.57
CA ILE A 44 -0.43 1.45 9.70
C ILE A 44 0.36 2.73 9.43
N GLY A 45 1.56 2.61 8.86
CA GLY A 45 2.40 3.75 8.50
C GLY A 45 1.72 4.68 7.50
N GLN A 46 1.13 4.11 6.43
CA GLN A 46 0.41 4.90 5.42
C GLN A 46 -0.83 5.59 6.00
N LEU A 47 -1.61 4.90 6.84
CA LEU A 47 -2.77 5.49 7.51
C LEU A 47 -2.37 6.58 8.51
N ALA A 48 -1.28 6.38 9.26
CA ALA A 48 -0.78 7.37 10.21
C ALA A 48 -0.33 8.65 9.51
N VAL A 49 0.42 8.53 8.40
CA VAL A 49 0.85 9.69 7.61
C VAL A 49 -0.36 10.43 7.03
N ALA A 50 -1.35 9.71 6.49
CA ALA A 50 -2.58 10.33 6.00
C ALA A 50 -3.35 11.06 7.10
N ALA A 51 -3.48 10.45 8.29
CA ALA A 51 -4.17 11.07 9.42
C ALA A 51 -3.46 12.33 9.91
N ILE A 52 -2.12 12.29 10.03
CA ILE A 52 -1.32 13.46 10.40
C ILE A 52 -1.49 14.58 9.37
N PHE A 53 -1.43 14.23 8.08
CA PHE A 53 -1.63 15.21 7.01
C PHE A 53 -3.01 15.87 7.08
N LEU A 54 -4.07 15.10 7.32
CA LEU A 54 -5.43 15.64 7.48
C LEU A 54 -5.55 16.61 8.65
N ILE A 55 -4.89 16.31 9.79
CA ILE A 55 -4.87 17.22 10.94
C ILE A 55 -4.15 18.52 10.58
N VAL A 56 -2.97 18.41 9.97
CA VAL A 56 -2.19 19.59 9.53
C VAL A 56 -2.97 20.42 8.52
N PHE A 57 -3.65 19.77 7.56
CA PHE A 57 -4.50 20.43 6.58
C PHE A 57 -5.65 21.17 7.26
N PHE A 58 -6.35 20.54 8.19
CA PHE A 58 -7.45 21.16 8.93
C PHE A 58 -7.01 22.42 9.69
N ILE A 59 -5.86 22.35 10.38
CA ILE A 59 -5.30 23.49 11.11
C ILE A 59 -4.91 24.61 10.15
N ASN A 60 -4.19 24.30 9.05
CA ASN A 60 -3.78 25.30 8.06
C ASN A 60 -4.99 25.99 7.44
N MET A 61 -6.02 25.23 7.10
CA MET A 61 -7.27 25.77 6.56
C MET A 61 -7.94 26.71 7.57
N ALA A 62 -8.10 26.30 8.82
CA ALA A 62 -8.72 27.13 9.86
C ALA A 62 -7.98 28.47 10.06
N VAL A 63 -6.64 28.45 10.08
CA VAL A 63 -5.81 29.65 10.20
C VAL A 63 -5.95 30.56 8.98
N TRP A 64 -5.93 29.99 7.78
CA TRP A 64 -6.05 30.74 6.53
C TRP A 64 -7.41 31.44 6.41
N VAL A 65 -8.49 30.71 6.69
CA VAL A 65 -9.85 31.26 6.68
C VAL A 65 -10.01 32.37 7.73
N ALA A 66 -9.42 32.22 8.92
CA ALA A 66 -9.43 33.27 9.93
C ALA A 66 -8.68 34.54 9.48
N LYS A 67 -7.57 34.39 8.74
CA LYS A 67 -6.79 35.49 8.18
C LYS A 67 -7.53 36.25 7.07
N MET A 68 -8.29 35.53 6.24
CA MET A 68 -9.01 36.13 5.10
C MET A 68 -10.25 36.93 5.48
N ARG A 69 -10.83 36.73 6.67
CA ARG A 69 -12.00 37.47 7.17
C ARG A 69 -11.80 39.00 7.22
N GLY A 70 -10.57 39.51 7.09
CA GLY A 70 -10.25 40.95 7.09
C GLY A 70 -9.65 41.50 5.80
N SER A 71 -9.46 40.71 4.74
CA SER A 71 -8.82 41.13 3.49
C SER A 71 -9.77 40.96 2.30
N SER A 72 -10.31 42.06 1.77
CA SER A 72 -11.45 42.07 0.84
C SER A 72 -11.10 42.01 -0.66
N THR A 73 -9.87 41.66 -1.05
CA THR A 73 -9.48 41.66 -2.47
C THR A 73 -8.59 40.45 -2.76
N THR A 74 -9.21 39.31 -3.05
CA THR A 74 -8.48 38.15 -3.57
C THR A 74 -8.89 37.94 -5.02
N ASP A 75 -7.93 38.10 -5.91
CA ASP A 75 -8.04 37.76 -7.32
C ASP A 75 -8.48 36.29 -7.44
N VAL A 76 -9.45 36.01 -8.31
CA VAL A 76 -10.06 34.67 -8.46
C VAL A 76 -8.99 33.64 -8.84
N ALA A 77 -8.00 34.04 -9.63
CA ALA A 77 -6.87 33.19 -9.99
C ALA A 77 -6.00 32.81 -8.77
N HIS A 78 -5.76 33.74 -7.87
CA HIS A 78 -4.95 33.48 -6.66
C HIS A 78 -5.69 32.60 -5.65
N TYR A 79 -7.02 32.72 -5.59
CA TYR A 79 -7.86 31.87 -4.75
C TYR A 79 -7.74 30.39 -5.14
N TRP A 80 -7.73 30.09 -6.44
CA TRP A 80 -7.62 28.73 -6.96
C TRP A 80 -6.30 28.03 -6.65
N GLU A 81 -5.20 28.75 -6.79
CA GLU A 81 -3.87 28.25 -6.46
C GLU A 81 -3.80 27.85 -4.98
N ILE A 82 -4.33 28.68 -4.09
CA ILE A 82 -4.30 28.43 -2.65
C ILE A 82 -5.16 27.21 -2.26
N VAL A 83 -6.32 27.05 -2.89
CA VAL A 83 -7.22 25.91 -2.60
C VAL A 83 -6.63 24.61 -3.14
N THR A 84 -5.99 24.60 -4.31
CA THR A 84 -5.48 23.39 -4.97
C THR A 84 -4.11 22.94 -4.46
N MET A 85 -3.24 23.88 -4.07
CA MET A 85 -1.90 23.59 -3.53
C MET A 85 -1.86 22.49 -2.45
N PRO A 86 -2.70 22.49 -1.41
CA PRO A 86 -2.68 21.44 -0.39
C PRO A 86 -3.05 20.05 -0.93
N TYR A 87 -3.88 19.95 -1.97
CA TYR A 87 -4.21 18.66 -2.60
C TYR A 87 -3.00 18.09 -3.34
N ASN A 88 -2.27 18.93 -4.08
CA ASN A 88 -1.04 18.53 -4.77
C ASN A 88 0.04 18.11 -3.78
N ILE A 89 0.22 18.87 -2.69
CA ILE A 89 1.17 18.52 -1.62
C ILE A 89 0.77 17.20 -0.96
N GLY A 90 -0.51 17.00 -0.66
CA GLY A 90 -1.02 15.76 -0.06
C GLY A 90 -0.75 14.55 -0.95
N ALA A 91 -1.04 14.66 -2.25
CA ALA A 91 -0.72 13.61 -3.22
C ALA A 91 0.79 13.31 -3.27
N GLY A 92 1.64 14.35 -3.28
CA GLY A 92 3.09 14.22 -3.26
C GLY A 92 3.62 13.55 -1.99
N VAL A 93 3.08 13.89 -0.82
CA VAL A 93 3.43 13.25 0.47
C VAL A 93 3.08 11.76 0.47
N MET A 94 1.90 11.41 -0.04
CA MET A 94 1.47 10.01 -0.14
C MET A 94 2.34 9.22 -1.13
N MET A 95 2.70 9.83 -2.26
CA MET A 95 3.62 9.23 -3.24
C MET A 95 5.03 9.04 -2.66
N GLY A 96 5.57 10.03 -1.94
CA GLY A 96 6.84 9.90 -1.23
C GLY A 96 6.81 8.81 -0.16
N THR A 97 5.70 8.70 0.57
CA THR A 97 5.49 7.65 1.56
C THR A 97 5.47 6.26 0.91
N LEU A 98 4.81 6.10 -0.24
CA LEU A 98 4.85 4.85 -1.00
C LEU A 98 6.28 4.46 -1.37
N ILE A 99 7.08 5.40 -1.89
CA ILE A 99 8.47 5.13 -2.27
C ILE A 99 9.29 4.69 -1.05
N LEU A 100 9.17 5.41 0.06
CA LEU A 100 9.88 5.08 1.29
C LEU A 100 9.45 3.72 1.85
N MET A 101 8.14 3.46 1.96
CA MET A 101 7.61 2.19 2.47
C MET A 101 8.00 1.02 1.57
N SER A 102 7.96 1.22 0.25
CA SER A 102 8.43 0.23 -0.73
C SER A 102 9.91 -0.08 -0.55
N LEU A 103 10.75 0.93 -0.35
CA LEU A 103 12.19 0.77 -0.14
C LEU A 103 12.48 0.04 1.18
N PHE A 104 11.87 0.46 2.29
CA PHE A 104 12.05 -0.18 3.59
C PHE A 104 11.57 -1.63 3.60
N TYR A 105 10.43 -1.91 2.98
CA TYR A 105 9.95 -3.27 2.82
C TYR A 105 10.93 -4.13 2.02
N SER A 106 11.40 -3.62 0.89
CA SER A 106 12.35 -4.35 0.03
C SER A 106 13.68 -4.60 0.72
N ALA A 107 14.16 -3.63 1.51
CA ALA A 107 15.35 -3.78 2.33
C ALA A 107 15.15 -4.86 3.41
N ASP A 108 14.06 -4.81 4.16
CA ASP A 108 13.76 -5.80 5.21
C ASP A 108 13.66 -7.22 4.64
N ALA A 109 13.00 -7.39 3.49
CA ALA A 109 12.92 -8.66 2.78
C ALA A 109 14.32 -9.19 2.38
N LEU A 110 15.20 -8.33 1.87
CA LEU A 110 16.56 -8.70 1.46
C LEU A 110 17.49 -8.98 2.67
N TYR A 111 17.36 -8.20 3.74
CA TYR A 111 18.12 -8.40 4.97
C TYR A 111 17.67 -9.66 5.72
N GLY A 112 16.38 -10.02 5.65
CA GLY A 112 15.86 -11.28 6.16
C GLY A 112 16.57 -12.48 5.53
N GLU A 113 16.67 -12.52 4.20
CA GLU A 113 17.32 -13.63 3.47
C GLU A 113 18.81 -13.78 3.78
N ARG A 114 19.53 -12.67 4.02
CA ARG A 114 20.96 -12.70 4.40
C ARG A 114 21.18 -13.23 5.81
N ARG A 115 20.26 -12.95 6.74
CA ARG A 115 20.33 -13.39 8.13
C ARG A 115 20.23 -14.90 8.26
N ASP A 116 19.43 -15.53 7.40
CA ASP A 116 19.12 -16.96 7.46
C ASP A 116 20.16 -17.87 6.78
N ARG A 117 21.26 -17.32 6.22
CA ARG A 117 22.36 -18.06 5.55
C ARG A 117 21.92 -19.04 4.45
N SER A 118 20.68 -18.95 3.97
CA SER A 118 20.13 -19.81 2.91
C SER A 118 20.85 -19.63 1.57
N ILE A 119 21.57 -18.52 1.38
CA ILE A 119 22.38 -18.24 0.17
C ILE A 119 23.40 -19.33 -0.17
N LEU A 120 23.89 -20.06 0.84
CA LEU A 120 24.80 -21.21 0.64
C LEU A 120 24.06 -22.48 0.20
N PHE A 121 22.79 -22.62 0.56
CA PHE A 121 21.90 -23.72 0.16
C PHE A 121 21.34 -23.49 -1.26
N TRP A 122 21.03 -22.24 -1.62
CA TRP A 122 20.52 -21.86 -2.94
C TRP A 122 21.53 -22.06 -4.07
N LYS A 123 22.82 -21.97 -3.76
CA LYS A 123 23.88 -22.29 -4.73
C LYS A 123 23.89 -23.78 -5.15
N SER A 124 23.18 -24.65 -4.42
CA SER A 124 23.14 -26.11 -4.66
C SER A 124 21.84 -26.65 -5.25
N LEU A 125 20.80 -25.83 -5.49
CA LEU A 125 19.53 -26.32 -6.04
C LEU A 125 19.24 -25.75 -7.45
N PRO A 126 18.98 -26.61 -8.46
CA PRO A 126 18.56 -26.18 -9.77
C PRO A 126 17.08 -25.80 -9.74
N VAL A 127 16.77 -24.52 -9.96
CA VAL A 127 15.42 -23.97 -10.24
C VAL A 127 14.46 -23.87 -9.03
N SER A 128 14.40 -22.67 -8.40
CA SER A 128 13.19 -22.11 -7.73
C SER A 128 13.34 -20.65 -7.24
N ASP A 129 14.53 -20.02 -7.34
CA ASP A 129 14.84 -18.70 -6.74
C ASP A 129 14.06 -17.52 -7.32
N LEU A 130 13.85 -17.45 -8.64
CA LEU A 130 13.20 -16.29 -9.25
C LEU A 130 11.73 -16.15 -8.83
N SER A 131 11.05 -17.27 -8.55
CA SER A 131 9.64 -17.27 -8.19
C SER A 131 9.37 -16.72 -6.78
N SER A 132 10.24 -16.98 -5.81
CA SER A 132 10.15 -16.45 -4.44
C SER A 132 10.56 -14.97 -4.38
N VAL A 133 11.58 -14.58 -5.14
CA VAL A 133 12.00 -13.18 -5.25
C VAL A 133 10.93 -12.35 -5.94
N LEU A 134 10.34 -12.85 -7.03
CA LEU A 134 9.19 -12.21 -7.69
C LEU A 134 7.97 -12.12 -6.77
N ALA A 135 7.73 -13.13 -5.92
CA ALA A 135 6.67 -13.08 -4.91
C ALA A 135 6.85 -11.89 -3.97
N LYS A 136 8.04 -11.74 -3.39
CA LYS A 136 8.37 -10.66 -2.47
C LYS A 136 8.38 -9.30 -3.16
N ALA A 137 8.86 -9.23 -4.40
CA ALA A 137 8.87 -8.00 -5.19
C ALA A 137 7.47 -7.57 -5.66
N SER A 138 6.51 -8.50 -5.78
CA SER A 138 5.15 -8.17 -6.18
C SER A 138 4.37 -7.35 -5.14
N ILE A 139 4.74 -7.46 -3.86
CA ILE A 139 4.12 -6.72 -2.75
C ILE A 139 4.32 -5.20 -2.90
N PRO A 140 5.55 -4.67 -3.02
CA PRO A 140 5.79 -3.25 -3.28
C PRO A 140 5.32 -2.79 -4.65
N LEU A 141 5.15 -3.70 -5.61
CA LEU A 141 4.77 -3.35 -6.98
C LEU A 141 3.26 -3.25 -7.21
N PHE A 142 2.46 -4.04 -6.50
CA PHE A 142 1.00 -4.08 -6.70
C PHE A 142 0.23 -3.73 -5.43
N PHE A 143 0.58 -4.35 -4.30
CA PHE A 143 -0.22 -4.20 -3.07
C PHE A 143 -0.04 -2.82 -2.44
N LEU A 144 1.21 -2.39 -2.27
CA LEU A 144 1.56 -1.08 -1.73
C LEU A 144 1.02 0.09 -2.58
N PRO A 145 1.14 0.08 -3.92
CA PRO A 145 0.56 1.12 -4.77
C PRO A 145 -0.95 1.16 -4.72
N LEU A 146 -1.62 -0.01 -4.78
CA LEU A 146 -3.07 -0.08 -4.69
C LEU A 146 -3.58 0.48 -3.35
N LEU A 147 -2.91 0.14 -2.26
CA LEU A 147 -3.21 0.66 -0.93
C LEU A 147 -3.00 2.17 -0.86
N THR A 148 -1.87 2.69 -1.37
CA THR A 148 -1.61 4.13 -1.39
C THR A 148 -2.66 4.87 -2.22
N ILE A 149 -3.06 4.35 -3.37
CA ILE A 149 -4.11 4.96 -4.20
C ILE A 149 -5.42 5.02 -3.40
N ALA A 150 -5.85 3.92 -2.80
CA ALA A 150 -7.09 3.87 -2.02
C ALA A 150 -7.07 4.88 -0.86
N VAL A 151 -5.98 4.93 -0.09
CA VAL A 151 -5.86 5.87 1.05
C VAL A 151 -5.78 7.31 0.55
N THR A 152 -5.08 7.58 -0.56
CA THR A 152 -4.99 8.93 -1.14
C THR A 152 -6.35 9.42 -1.63
N LEU A 153 -7.14 8.56 -2.29
CA LEU A 153 -8.50 8.90 -2.71
C LEU A 153 -9.39 9.25 -1.52
N VAL A 154 -9.38 8.40 -0.48
CA VAL A 154 -10.14 8.66 0.75
C VAL A 154 -9.70 9.98 1.40
N MET A 155 -8.40 10.21 1.51
CA MET A 155 -7.84 11.46 2.04
C MET A 155 -8.30 12.68 1.23
N GLN A 156 -8.22 12.63 -0.10
CA GLN A 156 -8.67 13.73 -0.97
C GLN A 156 -10.17 13.98 -0.87
N ILE A 157 -10.99 12.93 -0.78
CA ILE A 157 -12.44 13.07 -0.56
C ILE A 157 -12.70 13.77 0.78
N ILE A 158 -12.01 13.38 1.85
CA ILE A 158 -12.15 14.02 3.17
C ILE A 158 -11.74 15.51 3.09
N MET A 159 -10.63 15.84 2.44
CA MET A 159 -10.20 17.22 2.22
C MET A 159 -11.24 18.02 1.45
N LEU A 160 -11.84 17.42 0.41
CA LEU A 160 -12.90 18.02 -0.38
C LEU A 160 -14.14 18.31 0.47
N LEU A 161 -14.57 17.37 1.30
CA LEU A 161 -15.70 17.56 2.22
C LEU A 161 -15.41 18.66 3.26
N ILE A 162 -14.21 18.65 3.85
CA ILE A 162 -13.79 19.68 4.82
C ILE A 162 -13.80 21.06 4.16
N SER A 163 -13.19 21.19 2.98
CA SER A 163 -13.13 22.47 2.27
C SER A 163 -14.53 22.94 1.85
N GLY A 164 -15.37 22.04 1.34
CA GLY A 164 -16.76 22.29 0.96
C GLY A 164 -17.66 22.74 2.11
N ILE A 165 -17.35 22.39 3.36
CA ILE A 165 -18.10 22.84 4.54
C ILE A 165 -17.55 24.19 5.05
N ILE A 166 -16.23 24.30 5.19
CA ILE A 166 -15.59 25.46 5.83
C ILE A 166 -15.67 26.72 4.96
N LEU A 167 -15.47 26.62 3.64
CA LEU A 167 -15.49 27.78 2.74
C LEU A 167 -16.82 28.56 2.77
N PRO A 168 -17.99 27.93 2.52
CA PRO A 168 -19.27 28.63 2.53
C PRO A 168 -19.69 29.09 3.93
N ALA A 169 -19.33 28.35 4.99
CA ALA A 169 -19.60 28.75 6.37
C ALA A 169 -18.93 30.09 6.75
N HIS A 170 -17.90 30.50 6.00
CA HIS A 170 -17.18 31.75 6.19
C HIS A 170 -17.49 32.80 5.10
N GLY A 171 -18.55 32.60 4.30
CA GLY A 171 -19.02 33.55 3.29
C GLY A 171 -18.26 33.51 1.96
N MET A 172 -17.36 32.54 1.77
CA MET A 172 -16.64 32.35 0.51
C MET A 172 -17.46 31.44 -0.41
N SER A 173 -17.80 31.92 -1.61
CA SER A 173 -18.58 31.13 -2.56
C SER A 173 -17.77 29.97 -3.13
N LEU A 174 -18.34 28.77 -3.14
CA LEU A 174 -17.81 27.59 -3.83
C LEU A 174 -18.05 27.65 -5.36
N VAL A 175 -18.89 28.57 -5.83
CA VAL A 175 -19.33 28.67 -7.24
C VAL A 175 -18.19 28.82 -8.25
N PRO A 176 -17.09 29.55 -7.98
CA PRO A 176 -15.92 29.56 -8.86
C PRO A 176 -15.34 28.16 -8.97
N VAL A 177 -15.25 27.43 -7.84
CA VAL A 177 -14.64 26.09 -7.75
C VAL A 177 -15.29 25.08 -8.68
N TRP A 178 -16.62 25.15 -8.79
CA TRP A 178 -17.40 24.22 -9.61
C TRP A 178 -17.48 24.61 -11.09
N ARG A 179 -17.05 25.82 -11.47
CA ARG A 179 -17.12 26.29 -12.87
C ARG A 179 -15.89 25.94 -13.70
N GLU A 180 -14.76 25.63 -13.08
CA GLU A 180 -13.51 25.28 -13.78
C GLU A 180 -13.12 23.79 -13.67
N LEU A 181 -13.95 22.98 -13.00
CA LEU A 181 -13.91 21.51 -13.03
C LEU A 181 -14.69 20.97 -14.23
#